data_AF-A0A8X6N5S7-F1
#
_entry.id   AF-A0A8X6N5S7-F1
#
_cell.length_a   1.000
_cell.length_b   1.000
_cell.length_c   1.000
_cell.angle_alpha   90.00
_cell.angle_beta   90.00
_cell.angle_gamma   90.00
#
_symmetry.space_group_name_H-M   'P 1'
#
loop_
_entity.id
_entity.type
_entity.pdbx_description
1 polymer ?
#
loop_
_entity_poly.entity_id
_entity_poly.type
_entity_poly.pdbx_seq_one_letter_code
_entity_poly.pdbx_strand_id
1 'polypeptide(L)'
;MSVQLDIRLKRVNKIYHEEEIVIGYVVVESKSEVKHEGISLTMEGNVTMQLSSKNVGILEAFYSSAKPVLLTSSVIEIAKPGKFPPGRTEIPFEIPLKPRPNRTLYETYHGVFISIQYYLKCEMKRSLLNKDLQKILEFIMEYKNQKVDSKAVPVNFSITPESLQNVRYRKNMPNFVIKGRIDSTVCNIMQPFTGEVQRTIKFFIGYTIYFVLIL
;
A
#
# COMPACT_ATOMS: atom_id res chain seq x y z
N MET A 1 11.99 -34.79 -2.42
CA MET A 1 13.08 -33.79 -2.57
C MET A 1 12.44 -32.41 -2.60
N SER A 2 12.78 -31.53 -1.66
CA SER A 2 12.21 -30.18 -1.58
C SER A 2 13.04 -29.23 -2.43
N VAL A 3 12.39 -28.52 -3.34
CA VAL A 3 12.97 -27.42 -4.13
C VAL A 3 12.28 -26.15 -3.64
N GLN A 4 13.07 -25.14 -3.28
CA GLN A 4 12.58 -23.84 -2.85
C GLN A 4 12.79 -22.81 -3.96
N LEU A 5 11.72 -22.07 -4.26
CA LEU A 5 11.72 -20.94 -5.18
C LEU A 5 11.45 -19.67 -4.37
N ASP A 6 12.31 -18.65 -4.51
CA ASP A 6 12.18 -17.40 -3.79
C ASP A 6 12.51 -16.19 -4.67
N ILE A 7 12.01 -15.01 -4.27
CA ILE A 7 12.28 -13.73 -4.93
C ILE A 7 12.93 -12.83 -3.88
N ARG A 8 14.07 -12.23 -4.21
CA ARG A 8 14.77 -11.29 -3.33
C ARG A 8 15.00 -9.97 -4.04
N LEU A 9 14.36 -8.92 -3.56
CA LEU A 9 14.63 -7.56 -4.04
C LEU A 9 15.95 -7.05 -3.47
N LYS A 10 16.71 -6.31 -4.29
CA LYS A 10 17.93 -5.63 -3.85
C LYS A 10 17.63 -4.50 -2.86
N ARG A 11 16.44 -3.89 -2.98
CA ARG A 11 15.96 -2.81 -2.10
C ARG A 11 15.22 -3.39 -0.89
N VAL A 12 15.72 -3.10 0.31
CA VAL A 12 15.25 -3.70 1.57
C VAL A 12 13.85 -3.24 1.98
N ASN A 13 13.56 -1.93 1.88
CA ASN A 13 12.24 -1.37 2.24
C ASN A 13 11.14 -1.73 1.23
N LYS A 14 11.51 -2.22 0.04
CA LYS A 14 10.62 -2.57 -1.07
C LYS A 14 9.69 -1.45 -1.53
N ILE A 15 10.02 -0.19 -1.21
CA ILE A 15 9.27 0.98 -1.67
C ILE A 15 9.90 1.40 -2.99
N TYR A 16 9.08 1.65 -4.01
CA TYR A 16 9.48 2.11 -5.33
C TYR A 16 8.62 3.31 -5.75
N HIS A 17 9.08 3.99 -6.79
CA HIS A 17 8.35 5.07 -7.43
C HIS A 17 8.22 4.82 -8.94
N GLU A 18 7.28 5.52 -9.58
CA GLU A 18 7.12 5.48 -11.03
C GLU A 18 8.44 5.81 -11.77
N GLU A 19 8.67 5.09 -12.88
CA GLU A 19 9.87 5.10 -13.72
C GLU A 19 11.15 4.54 -13.08
N GLU A 20 11.08 3.98 -11.87
CA GLU A 20 12.22 3.26 -11.29
C GLU A 20 12.37 1.84 -11.85
N ILE A 21 13.52 1.22 -11.60
CA ILE A 21 13.81 -0.15 -11.99
C ILE A 21 13.70 -1.04 -10.75
N VAL A 22 12.88 -2.10 -10.84
CA VAL A 22 12.76 -3.13 -9.82
C VAL A 22 13.86 -4.16 -10.06
N ILE A 23 14.83 -4.23 -9.14
CA ILE A 23 16.03 -5.05 -9.25
C ILE A 23 16.05 -6.11 -8.15
N GLY A 24 16.40 -7.35 -8.50
CA GLY A 24 16.51 -8.44 -7.54
C GLY A 24 17.09 -9.72 -8.12
N TYR A 25 16.87 -10.80 -7.39
CA TYR A 25 17.29 -12.15 -7.75
C TYR A 25 16.11 -13.12 -7.59
N VAL A 26 15.97 -14.04 -8.54
CA VAL A 26 15.23 -15.28 -8.33
C VAL A 26 16.20 -16.29 -7.73
N VAL A 27 15.80 -16.93 -6.64
CA VAL A 27 16.62 -17.92 -5.93
C VAL A 27 15.96 -19.28 -6.09
N VAL A 28 16.72 -20.24 -6.60
CA VAL A 28 16.35 -21.66 -6.65
C VAL A 28 17.30 -22.42 -5.74
N GLU A 29 16.77 -23.09 -4.73
CA GLU A 29 17.57 -23.85 -3.77
C GLU A 29 17.07 -25.29 -3.65
N SER A 30 17.98 -26.25 -3.75
CA SER A 30 17.67 -27.68 -3.72
C SER A 30 18.88 -28.50 -3.27
N LYS A 31 18.64 -29.62 -2.58
CA LYS A 31 19.70 -30.59 -2.21
C LYS A 31 20.11 -31.50 -3.39
N SER A 32 19.37 -31.47 -4.50
CA SER A 32 19.58 -32.31 -5.68
C SER A 32 19.45 -31.48 -6.96
N GLU A 33 19.86 -32.05 -8.09
CA GLU A 33 19.61 -31.47 -9.42
C GLU A 33 18.11 -31.21 -9.62
N VAL A 34 17.76 -30.08 -10.23
CA VAL A 34 16.37 -29.68 -10.50
C VAL A 34 16.16 -29.51 -12.00
N LYS A 35 15.41 -30.42 -12.62
CA LYS A 35 14.92 -30.25 -13.98
C LYS A 35 13.69 -29.33 -14.00
N HIS A 36 13.64 -28.39 -14.95
CA HIS A 36 12.53 -27.46 -15.16
C HIS A 36 12.30 -27.20 -16.64
N GLU A 37 11.08 -26.81 -16.98
CA GLU A 37 10.63 -26.46 -18.35
C GLU A 37 10.58 -24.94 -18.55
N GLY A 38 11.43 -24.22 -17.79
CA GLY A 38 11.56 -22.77 -17.81
C GLY A 38 11.10 -22.08 -16.52
N ILE A 39 11.60 -20.87 -16.32
CA ILE A 39 11.22 -19.97 -15.23
C ILE A 39 10.85 -18.62 -15.84
N SER A 40 9.70 -18.08 -15.45
CA SER A 40 9.27 -16.73 -15.79
C SER A 40 9.07 -15.88 -14.55
N LEU A 41 9.30 -14.58 -14.68
CA LEU A 41 8.99 -13.59 -13.67
C LEU A 41 8.03 -12.55 -14.26
N THR A 42 6.91 -12.37 -13.59
CA THR A 42 5.85 -11.45 -13.98
C THR A 42 5.76 -10.34 -12.95
N MET A 43 5.92 -9.08 -13.36
CA MET A 43 5.62 -7.91 -12.54
C MET A 43 4.24 -7.40 -12.92
N GLU A 44 3.35 -7.23 -11.94
CA GLU A 44 2.00 -6.73 -12.15
C GLU A 44 1.63 -5.70 -11.09
N GLY A 45 0.88 -4.69 -11.51
CA GLY A 45 0.20 -3.75 -10.63
C GLY A 45 -1.26 -3.67 -11.03
N ASN A 46 -2.17 -3.85 -10.09
CA ASN A 46 -3.60 -3.94 -10.37
C ASN A 46 -4.45 -3.22 -9.32
N VAL A 47 -5.62 -2.73 -9.78
CA VAL A 47 -6.69 -2.22 -8.92
C VAL A 47 -7.83 -3.22 -8.93
N THR A 48 -8.26 -3.65 -7.76
CA THR A 48 -9.39 -4.55 -7.57
C THR A 48 -10.43 -3.93 -6.67
N MET A 49 -11.70 -4.20 -6.96
CA MET A 49 -12.79 -3.96 -6.03
C MET A 49 -12.99 -5.23 -5.19
N GLN A 50 -13.11 -5.06 -3.87
CA GLN A 50 -13.31 -6.17 -2.94
C GLN A 50 -14.52 -5.95 -2.04
N LEU A 51 -15.20 -7.05 -1.69
CA LEU A 51 -16.39 -7.03 -0.84
C LEU A 51 -15.98 -6.93 0.64
N SER A 52 -16.61 -5.99 1.35
CA SER A 52 -16.57 -5.95 2.80
C SER A 52 -17.46 -7.05 3.37
N SER A 53 -16.91 -7.89 4.24
CA SER A 53 -17.65 -8.92 4.98
C SER A 53 -18.74 -8.38 5.92
N LYS A 54 -18.82 -7.05 6.11
CA LYS A 54 -19.77 -6.40 7.02
C LYS A 54 -21.02 -5.79 6.35
N ASN A 55 -21.03 -5.61 5.01
CA ASN A 55 -22.08 -4.87 4.30
C ASN A 55 -22.63 -5.64 3.08
N VAL A 56 -23.24 -6.80 3.31
CA VAL A 56 -23.81 -7.68 2.25
C VAL A 56 -25.19 -7.16 1.82
N GLY A 57 -25.50 -7.08 0.51
CA GLY A 57 -26.90 -6.94 0.04
C GLY A 57 -27.18 -6.17 -1.25
N ILE A 58 -26.52 -5.04 -1.55
CA ILE A 58 -26.81 -4.23 -2.77
C ILE A 58 -25.60 -4.11 -3.70
N LEU A 59 -24.39 -4.15 -3.13
CA LEU A 59 -23.15 -3.96 -3.87
C LEU A 59 -22.60 -5.28 -4.47
N GLU A 60 -23.12 -6.43 -4.08
CA GLU A 60 -22.57 -7.75 -4.44
C GLU A 60 -22.58 -8.07 -5.95
N ALA A 61 -23.63 -7.66 -6.67
CA ALA A 61 -23.77 -7.89 -8.12
C ALA A 61 -22.82 -7.02 -8.97
N PHE A 62 -22.50 -5.81 -8.50
CA PHE A 62 -21.58 -4.90 -9.19
C PHE A 62 -20.11 -5.30 -8.97
N TYR A 63 -19.78 -5.91 -7.84
CA TYR A 63 -18.41 -6.27 -7.48
C TYR A 63 -17.99 -7.60 -8.11
N SER A 64 -18.89 -8.58 -8.19
CA SER A 64 -18.62 -9.87 -8.84
C SER A 64 -18.35 -9.77 -10.35
N SER A 65 -18.78 -8.68 -10.98
CA SER A 65 -18.57 -8.40 -12.41
C SER A 65 -17.44 -7.43 -12.70
N ALA A 66 -16.92 -6.72 -11.69
CA ALA A 66 -15.85 -5.74 -11.84
C ALA A 66 -14.51 -6.44 -12.07
N LYS A 67 -14.00 -6.36 -13.31
CA LYS A 67 -12.70 -6.93 -13.66
C LYS A 67 -11.56 -6.10 -13.05
N PRO A 68 -10.50 -6.73 -12.53
CA PRO A 68 -9.29 -6.04 -12.12
C PRO A 68 -8.75 -5.11 -13.21
N VAL A 69 -8.36 -3.89 -12.85
CA VAL A 69 -7.74 -2.93 -13.75
C VAL A 69 -6.23 -3.06 -13.66
N LEU A 70 -5.59 -3.54 -14.72
CA LEU A 70 -4.14 -3.70 -14.78
C LEU A 70 -3.45 -2.36 -15.09
N LEU A 71 -2.65 -1.88 -14.15
CA LEU A 71 -1.91 -0.62 -14.21
C LEU A 71 -0.53 -0.79 -14.86
N THR A 72 0.16 -1.88 -14.51
CA THR A 72 1.45 -2.28 -15.10
C THR A 72 1.49 -3.80 -15.26
N SER A 73 2.20 -4.27 -16.29
CA SER A 73 2.43 -5.69 -16.53
C SER A 73 3.68 -5.86 -17.36
N SER A 74 4.57 -6.73 -16.90
CA SER A 74 5.79 -7.10 -17.63
C SER A 74 6.14 -8.54 -17.31
N VAL A 75 6.53 -9.30 -18.32
CA VAL A 75 6.94 -10.69 -18.18
C VAL A 75 8.33 -10.83 -18.75
N ILE A 76 9.23 -11.43 -17.99
CA ILE A 76 10.58 -11.75 -18.44
C ILE A 76 10.86 -13.24 -18.26
N GLU A 77 11.65 -13.80 -19.17
CA GLU A 77 12.20 -15.15 -19.03
C GLU A 77 13.41 -15.09 -18.09
N ILE A 78 13.35 -15.83 -16.99
CA ILE A 78 14.45 -15.94 -16.02
C ILE A 78 15.39 -17.07 -16.42
N ALA A 79 14.85 -18.18 -16.92
CA ALA A 79 15.63 -19.30 -17.43
C ALA A 79 14.83 -20.10 -18.45
N LYS A 80 15.50 -20.54 -19.53
CA LYS A 80 14.97 -21.52 -20.49
C LYS A 80 14.81 -22.90 -19.86
N PRO A 81 14.08 -23.84 -20.49
CA PRO A 81 14.06 -25.23 -20.06
C PRO A 81 15.47 -25.79 -19.85
N GLY A 82 15.68 -26.50 -18.75
CA GLY A 82 17.03 -26.89 -18.34
C GLY A 82 17.10 -27.59 -16.99
N LYS A 83 18.29 -27.54 -16.40
CA LYS A 83 18.63 -28.16 -15.12
C LYS A 83 19.45 -27.21 -14.27
N PHE A 84 19.13 -27.12 -12.98
CA PHE A 84 19.99 -26.47 -11.98
C PHE A 84 20.76 -27.52 -11.17
N PRO A 85 22.04 -27.27 -10.87
CA PRO A 85 22.82 -28.15 -10.01
C PRO A 85 22.28 -28.13 -8.56
N PRO A 86 22.64 -29.13 -7.73
CA PRO A 86 22.42 -29.07 -6.30
C PRO A 86 23.04 -27.81 -5.68
N GLY A 87 22.40 -27.26 -4.65
CA GLY A 87 22.81 -26.05 -3.96
C GLY A 87 21.85 -24.90 -4.24
N ARG A 88 22.40 -23.68 -4.24
CA ARG A 88 21.67 -22.43 -4.37
C ARG A 88 22.08 -21.72 -5.66
N THR A 89 21.13 -21.52 -6.56
CA THR A 89 21.29 -20.73 -7.77
C THR A 89 20.58 -19.39 -7.60
N GLU A 90 21.27 -18.29 -7.93
CA GLU A 90 20.70 -16.94 -7.93
C GLU A 90 20.75 -16.38 -9.36
N ILE A 91 19.61 -15.92 -9.86
CA ILE A 91 19.49 -15.38 -11.21
C ILE A 91 19.02 -13.92 -11.09
N PRO A 92 19.84 -12.94 -11.50
CA PRO A 92 19.47 -11.53 -11.38
C PRO A 92 18.37 -11.17 -12.38
N PHE A 93 17.57 -10.17 -12.02
CA PHE A 93 16.59 -9.56 -12.91
C PHE A 93 16.49 -8.05 -12.69
N GLU A 94 16.05 -7.36 -13.75
CA GLU A 94 15.74 -5.94 -13.73
C GLU A 94 14.47 -5.71 -14.57
N ILE A 95 13.46 -5.06 -13.99
CA ILE A 95 12.20 -4.76 -14.69
C ILE A 95 11.88 -3.27 -14.51
N PRO A 96 11.71 -2.50 -15.59
CA PRO A 96 11.34 -1.09 -15.49
C PRO A 96 9.88 -0.98 -15.03
N LEU A 97 9.65 -0.26 -13.94
CA LEU A 97 8.32 0.00 -13.43
C LEU A 97 7.69 1.17 -14.18
N LYS A 98 6.93 0.83 -15.21
CA LYS A 98 6.22 1.80 -16.04
C LYS A 98 4.73 1.48 -16.12
N PRO A 99 3.87 2.49 -16.23
CA PRO A 99 2.46 2.26 -16.50
C PRO A 99 2.26 1.65 -17.89
N ARG A 100 1.16 0.91 -18.06
CA ARG A 100 0.64 0.57 -19.39
C ARG A 100 0.20 1.86 -20.12
N PRO A 101 0.12 1.84 -21.46
CA PRO A 101 -0.44 2.97 -22.21
C PRO A 101 -1.80 3.38 -21.66
N ASN A 102 -2.01 4.68 -21.48
CA ASN A 102 -3.23 5.28 -20.91
C ASN A 102 -3.56 4.81 -19.48
N ARG A 103 -2.56 4.40 -18.70
CA ARG A 103 -2.69 4.12 -17.27
C ARG A 103 -1.78 5.02 -16.46
N THR A 104 -2.09 5.12 -15.18
CA THR A 104 -1.30 5.83 -14.16
C THR A 104 -1.04 4.85 -13.03
N LEU A 105 0.15 4.89 -12.45
CA LEU A 105 0.45 4.12 -11.24
C LEU A 105 -0.10 4.88 -10.04
N TYR A 106 -0.71 4.17 -9.10
CA TYR A 106 -1.24 4.74 -7.86
C TYR A 106 -0.44 4.20 -6.69
N GLU A 107 -0.50 4.88 -5.55
CA GLU A 107 0.09 4.35 -4.33
C GLU A 107 -0.55 3.01 -3.95
N THR A 108 0.25 2.11 -3.39
CA THR A 108 -0.25 0.87 -2.82
C THR A 108 -1.26 1.21 -1.73
N TYR A 109 -2.44 0.62 -1.82
CA TYR A 109 -3.54 0.92 -0.92
C TYR A 109 -4.37 -0.33 -0.67
N HIS A 110 -4.58 -0.68 0.59
CA HIS A 110 -5.42 -1.80 0.98
C HIS A 110 -6.60 -1.28 1.79
N GLY A 111 -7.66 -0.90 1.09
CA GLY A 111 -8.88 -0.37 1.68
C GLY A 111 -9.97 -1.42 1.86
N VAL A 112 -11.11 -1.01 2.40
CA VAL A 112 -12.26 -1.89 2.63
C VAL A 112 -12.95 -2.32 1.33
N PHE A 113 -12.98 -1.45 0.31
CA PHE A 113 -13.69 -1.69 -0.95
C PHE A 113 -12.80 -1.72 -2.19
N ILE A 114 -11.59 -1.16 -2.08
CA ILE A 114 -10.62 -1.06 -3.18
C ILE A 114 -9.27 -1.52 -2.65
N SER A 115 -8.57 -2.32 -3.45
CA SER A 115 -7.16 -2.68 -3.24
C SER A 115 -6.35 -2.32 -4.47
N ILE A 116 -5.23 -1.65 -4.26
CA ILE A 116 -4.21 -1.34 -5.26
C ILE A 116 -2.95 -2.07 -4.83
N GLN A 117 -2.50 -3.03 -5.63
CA GLN A 117 -1.42 -3.93 -5.27
C GLN A 117 -0.39 -4.04 -6.40
N TYR A 118 0.88 -4.14 -6.02
CA TYR A 118 2.01 -4.36 -6.91
C TYR A 118 2.83 -5.58 -6.45
N TYR A 119 3.04 -6.54 -7.33
CA TYR A 119 3.80 -7.75 -7.00
C TYR A 119 4.66 -8.27 -8.14
N LEU A 120 5.66 -9.05 -7.75
CA LEU A 120 6.40 -9.96 -8.60
C LEU A 120 5.88 -11.38 -8.37
N LYS A 121 5.60 -12.10 -9.45
CA LYS A 121 5.19 -13.50 -9.46
C LYS A 121 6.20 -14.29 -10.28
N CYS A 122 6.97 -15.13 -9.60
CA CYS A 122 7.90 -16.07 -10.24
C CYS A 122 7.23 -17.43 -10.37
N GLU A 123 7.27 -18.00 -11.57
CA GLU A 123 6.71 -19.32 -11.89
C GLU A 123 7.81 -20.19 -12.47
N MET A 124 8.01 -21.37 -11.88
CA MET A 124 8.90 -22.42 -12.39
C MET A 124 8.06 -23.60 -12.84
N LYS A 125 8.02 -23.82 -14.15
CA LYS A 125 7.37 -25.00 -14.73
C LYS A 125 8.24 -26.23 -14.50
N ARG A 126 7.66 -27.30 -13.99
CA ARG A 126 8.37 -28.57 -13.73
C ARG A 126 7.84 -29.66 -14.66
N SER A 127 8.59 -30.75 -14.73
CA SER A 127 8.19 -31.93 -15.51
C SER A 127 6.80 -32.42 -15.08
N LEU A 128 6.00 -32.97 -16.01
CA LEU A 128 4.57 -33.34 -15.86
C LEU A 128 4.14 -34.06 -14.57
N LEU A 129 5.04 -34.78 -13.89
CA LEU A 129 4.76 -35.48 -12.63
C LEU A 129 4.94 -34.62 -11.37
N ASN A 130 5.60 -33.47 -11.48
CA ASN A 130 5.90 -32.56 -10.38
C ASN A 130 5.01 -31.32 -10.48
N LYS A 131 4.45 -30.87 -9.35
CA LYS A 131 3.72 -29.60 -9.29
C LYS A 131 4.66 -28.43 -9.58
N ASP A 132 4.23 -27.51 -10.42
CA ASP A 132 4.90 -26.24 -10.66
C ASP A 132 5.11 -25.46 -9.36
N LEU A 133 6.19 -24.69 -9.31
CA LEU A 133 6.47 -23.83 -8.16
C LEU A 133 6.12 -22.39 -8.51
N GLN A 134 5.60 -21.69 -7.50
CA GLN A 134 5.27 -20.29 -7.62
C GLN A 134 5.72 -19.56 -6.36
N LYS A 135 6.27 -18.36 -6.56
CA LYS A 135 6.51 -17.40 -5.49
C LYS A 135 5.89 -16.07 -5.87
N ILE A 136 5.16 -15.46 -4.95
CA ILE A 136 4.70 -14.07 -5.08
C ILE A 136 5.45 -13.22 -4.03
N LEU A 137 5.88 -12.03 -4.43
CA LEU A 137 6.45 -11.03 -3.55
C LEU A 137 5.84 -9.67 -3.87
N GLU A 138 5.15 -9.09 -2.89
CA GLU A 138 4.61 -7.73 -2.96
C GLU A 138 5.70 -6.68 -2.71
N PHE A 139 5.55 -5.53 -3.37
CA PHE A 139 6.32 -4.31 -3.13
C PHE A 139 5.41 -3.10 -3.08
N ILE A 140 5.90 -2.00 -2.51
CA ILE A 140 5.11 -0.79 -2.25
C ILE A 140 5.37 0.24 -3.34
N MET A 141 4.29 0.86 -3.80
CA MET A 141 4.31 2.03 -4.65
C MET A 141 3.94 3.27 -3.87
N GLU A 142 4.82 4.26 -3.93
CA GLU A 142 4.64 5.58 -3.35
C GLU A 142 4.77 6.61 -4.46
N TYR A 143 4.05 7.72 -4.34
CA TYR A 143 4.35 8.87 -5.17
C TYR A 143 5.69 9.44 -4.72
N LYS A 144 6.50 9.91 -5.67
CA LYS A 144 7.64 10.76 -5.31
C LYS A 144 7.10 11.93 -4.52
N ASN A 145 7.75 12.27 -3.40
CA ASN A 145 7.42 13.44 -2.58
C ASN A 145 7.15 14.64 -3.49
N GLN A 146 5.87 14.91 -3.74
CA GLN A 146 5.49 16.12 -4.41
C GLN A 146 5.75 17.20 -3.39
N LYS A 147 6.56 18.21 -3.75
CA LYS A 147 6.54 19.47 -3.01
C LYS A 147 5.12 19.96 -3.16
N VAL A 148 4.31 19.70 -2.15
CA VAL A 148 2.94 20.15 -2.13
C VAL A 148 3.04 21.65 -1.96
N ASP A 149 2.98 22.38 -3.07
CA ASP A 149 2.89 23.84 -3.15
C ASP A 149 1.51 24.34 -2.67
N SER A 150 0.84 23.54 -1.83
CA SER A 150 -0.37 23.96 -1.15
C SER A 150 0.08 24.89 -0.04
N LYS A 151 -0.17 26.19 -0.22
CA LYS A 151 -0.11 27.14 0.89
C LYS A 151 -0.90 26.54 2.04
N ALA A 152 -0.26 26.37 3.20
CA ALA A 152 -0.96 25.97 4.41
C ALA A 152 -2.14 26.93 4.62
N VAL A 153 -3.35 26.39 4.68
CA VAL A 153 -4.55 27.16 4.97
C VAL A 153 -4.93 26.88 6.42
N PRO A 154 -4.68 27.82 7.34
CA PRO A 154 -5.11 27.66 8.72
C PRO A 154 -6.63 27.60 8.82
N VAL A 155 -7.13 26.75 9.71
CA VAL A 155 -8.57 26.61 9.96
C VAL A 155 -8.88 26.84 11.41
N ASN A 156 -9.75 27.81 11.67
CA ASN A 156 -10.31 28.04 12.99
C ASN A 156 -11.46 27.05 13.24
N PHE A 157 -11.53 26.51 14.45
CA PHE A 157 -12.61 25.64 14.88
C PHE A 157 -13.23 26.14 16.19
N SER A 158 -14.48 25.74 16.43
CA SER A 158 -15.21 25.99 17.67
C SER A 158 -16.02 24.74 18.03
N ILE A 159 -15.79 24.20 19.23
CA ILE A 159 -16.51 23.07 19.80
C ILE A 159 -17.40 23.60 20.91
N THR A 160 -18.70 23.38 20.75
CA THR A 160 -19.76 23.67 21.72
C THR A 160 -20.51 22.38 22.07
N PRO A 161 -21.30 22.34 23.16
CA PRO A 161 -22.14 21.17 23.48
C PRO A 161 -23.00 20.70 22.30
N GLU A 162 -23.52 21.64 21.50
CA GLU A 162 -24.39 21.37 20.35
C GLU A 162 -23.62 20.74 19.18
N SER A 163 -22.32 21.01 19.06
CA SER A 163 -21.47 20.48 17.98
C SER A 163 -21.04 19.02 18.16
N LEU A 164 -21.18 18.45 19.38
CA LEU A 164 -20.69 17.11 19.69
C LEU A 164 -21.59 16.00 19.13
N GLN A 165 -21.03 15.03 18.43
CA GLN A 165 -21.73 13.84 17.94
C GLN A 165 -21.58 12.66 18.92
N ASN A 166 -22.53 11.71 18.90
CA ASN A 166 -22.49 10.46 19.69
C ASN A 166 -22.41 10.64 21.23
N VAL A 167 -23.00 11.70 21.77
CA VAL A 167 -22.98 11.99 23.22
C VAL A 167 -24.17 11.32 23.92
N ARG A 168 -23.88 10.42 24.88
CA ARG A 168 -24.91 9.70 25.66
C ARG A 168 -25.69 10.57 26.65
N TYR A 169 -25.10 11.65 27.17
CA TYR A 169 -25.68 12.46 28.24
C TYR A 169 -25.65 13.97 27.96
N ARG A 170 -26.25 14.40 26.82
CA ARG A 170 -26.29 15.83 26.45
C ARG A 170 -27.01 16.72 27.47
N LYS A 171 -28.05 16.22 28.15
CA LYS A 171 -28.88 17.01 29.09
C LYS A 171 -28.12 17.54 30.32
N ASN A 172 -27.04 16.89 30.74
CA ASN A 172 -26.27 17.27 31.93
C ASN A 172 -24.95 17.97 31.57
N MET A 173 -24.78 18.36 30.30
CA MET A 173 -23.53 18.92 29.83
C MET A 173 -23.47 20.42 30.17
N PRO A 174 -22.39 20.89 30.82
CA PRO A 174 -22.23 22.32 31.07
C PRO A 174 -22.04 23.07 29.76
N ASN A 175 -22.44 24.35 29.75
CA ASN A 175 -22.14 25.22 28.62
C ASN A 175 -20.64 25.50 28.56
N PHE A 176 -20.02 25.22 27.42
CA PHE A 176 -18.62 25.52 27.18
C PHE A 176 -18.41 25.97 25.74
N VAL A 177 -17.30 26.68 25.50
CA VAL A 177 -16.81 26.95 24.16
C VAL A 177 -15.31 26.68 24.14
N ILE A 178 -14.90 25.73 23.31
CA ILE A 178 -13.49 25.47 23.02
C ILE A 178 -13.23 25.99 21.62
N LYS A 179 -12.35 26.97 21.48
CA LYS A 179 -11.91 27.47 20.18
C LYS A 179 -10.49 27.03 19.91
N GLY A 180 -10.07 27.11 18.68
CA GLY A 180 -8.68 26.87 18.33
C GLY A 180 -8.44 27.09 16.86
N ARG A 181 -7.20 26.85 16.46
CA ARG A 181 -6.75 26.96 15.09
C ARG A 181 -5.87 25.77 14.77
N ILE A 182 -6.14 25.14 13.65
CA ILE A 182 -5.27 24.15 13.02
C ILE A 182 -4.41 24.88 12.01
N ASP A 183 -3.11 24.59 11.96
CA ASP A 183 -2.17 25.35 11.13
C ASP A 183 -2.34 25.07 9.62
N SER A 184 -2.81 23.89 9.24
CA SER A 184 -3.00 23.51 7.85
C SER A 184 -4.12 22.49 7.66
N THR A 185 -4.91 22.63 6.58
CA THR A 185 -5.80 21.59 6.06
C THR A 185 -5.09 20.55 5.20
N VAL A 186 -3.82 20.81 4.85
CA VAL A 186 -2.96 19.91 4.09
C VAL A 186 -1.90 19.37 5.05
N CYS A 187 -2.06 18.11 5.45
CA CYS A 187 -1.24 17.48 6.47
C CYS A 187 -0.41 16.35 5.86
N ASN A 188 0.92 16.45 5.99
CA ASN A 188 1.80 15.35 5.68
C ASN A 188 1.77 14.34 6.84
N ILE A 189 1.52 13.07 6.55
CA ILE A 189 1.44 12.01 7.57
C ILE A 189 2.74 11.80 8.34
N MET A 190 3.88 12.14 7.74
CA MET A 190 5.20 12.05 8.34
C MET A 190 5.56 13.28 9.20
N GLN A 191 4.65 14.26 9.31
CA GLN A 191 4.85 15.48 10.09
C GLN A 191 3.79 15.54 11.19
N PRO A 192 4.12 16.15 12.35
CA PRO A 192 3.16 16.31 13.41
C PRO A 192 1.99 17.19 12.98
N PHE A 193 0.81 16.86 13.47
CA PHE A 193 -0.37 17.71 13.32
C PHE A 193 -0.28 18.85 14.33
N THR A 194 -0.36 20.10 13.85
CA THR A 194 -0.04 21.31 14.63
C THR A 194 -1.20 22.30 14.67
N GLY A 195 -1.28 23.04 15.79
CA GLY A 195 -2.31 24.03 16.03
C GLY A 195 -2.31 24.54 17.47
N GLU A 196 -3.33 25.34 17.80
CA GLU A 196 -3.54 25.90 19.13
C GLU A 196 -4.98 25.66 19.62
N VAL A 197 -5.13 25.50 20.93
CA VAL A 197 -6.43 25.36 21.59
C VAL A 197 -6.59 26.46 22.63
N GLN A 198 -7.69 27.18 22.53
CA GLN A 198 -8.10 28.23 23.45
C GLN A 198 -9.39 27.78 24.15
N ARG A 199 -9.32 27.58 25.47
CA ARG A 199 -10.50 27.20 26.25
C ARG A 199 -11.13 28.45 26.85
N THR A 200 -12.39 28.71 26.51
CA THR A 200 -13.21 29.70 27.23
C THR A 200 -14.22 28.96 28.08
N ILE A 201 -13.88 28.66 29.34
CA ILE A 201 -14.86 28.23 30.33
C ILE A 201 -15.50 29.49 30.89
N LYS A 202 -16.84 29.56 30.94
CA LYS A 202 -17.57 30.64 31.66
C LYS A 202 -17.49 30.48 33.20
N PHE A 203 -16.33 30.08 33.70
CA PHE A 203 -15.91 30.17 35.09
C PHE A 203 -14.47 30.67 35.06
N PHE A 204 -14.21 31.74 35.81
CA PHE A 204 -12.98 32.54 35.87
C PHE A 204 -11.68 31.78 35.51
N ILE A 205 -10.81 32.49 34.77
CA ILE A 205 -9.42 32.17 34.38
C ILE A 205 -9.27 31.49 33.00
N GLY A 206 -8.77 32.28 32.02
CA GLY A 206 -8.39 31.79 30.68
C GLY A 206 -6.96 31.27 30.65
N TYR A 207 -6.76 30.09 30.07
CA TYR A 207 -5.44 29.51 29.78
C TYR A 207 -5.36 29.13 28.30
N THR A 208 -4.24 29.45 27.66
CA THR A 208 -3.89 28.98 26.31
C THR A 208 -2.96 27.78 26.43
N ILE A 209 -3.31 26.66 25.80
CA ILE A 209 -2.47 25.45 25.81
C ILE A 209 -2.08 25.12 24.37
N TYR A 210 -0.78 25.02 24.13
CA TYR A 210 -0.21 24.55 22.86
C TYR A 210 -0.08 23.03 22.91
N PHE A 211 -0.50 22.34 21.85
CA PHE A 211 -0.37 20.90 21.74
C PHE A 211 0.38 20.53 20.46
N VAL A 212 1.19 19.49 20.53
CA VAL A 212 1.79 18.81 19.39
C VAL A 212 1.27 17.39 19.44
N LEU A 213 0.49 16.97 18.45
CA LEU A 213 0.04 15.58 18.34
C LEU A 213 0.96 14.87 17.33
N ILE A 214 1.70 13.87 17.83
CA ILE A 214 2.47 12.95 17.01
C ILE A 214 1.55 11.74 16.79
N LEU A 215 1.17 11.49 15.53
CA LEU A 215 0.44 10.30 15.09
C LEU A 215 1.39 9.14 14.86
#